data_AF-D4F1U5-F1
#
_entry.id   AF-D4F1U5-F1
#
_cell.length_a   1.000
_cell.length_b   1.000
_cell.length_c   1.000
_cell.angle_alpha   90.00
_cell.angle_beta   90.00
_cell.angle_gamma   90.00
#
_symmetry.space_group_name_H-M   'P 1'
#
loop_
_entity.id
_entity.type
_entity.pdbx_description
1 polymer ?
#
loop_
_entity_poly.entity_id
_entity_poly.type
_entity_poly.pdbx_seq_one_letter_code
_entity_poly.pdbx_strand_id
1 'polypeptide(L)'
;MIAMQKVQFDFNQITDLAAFYRQFSHVFALSSAFGANLDALWDVVTGDIAMPLEIDFINFDAGKKRRFAALVLLFEAAEAELEGELRFNTYDKAA
;
A
#
# COMPACT_ATOMS: atom_id res chain seq x y z
N MET A 1 -12.83 0.81 21.10
CA MET A 1 -11.71 0.51 20.19
C MET A 1 -12.30 0.38 18.80
N ILE A 2 -11.89 1.23 17.85
CA ILE A 2 -12.26 1.05 16.44
C ILE A 2 -11.38 -0.06 15.89
N ALA A 3 -11.98 -1.04 15.19
CA ALA A 3 -11.22 -2.11 14.55
C ALA A 3 -10.56 -1.57 13.29
N MET A 4 -9.26 -1.82 13.12
CA MET A 4 -8.50 -1.39 11.95
C MET A 4 -8.79 -2.33 10.77
N GLN A 5 -9.14 -1.76 9.62
CA GLN A 5 -9.28 -2.55 8.41
C GLN A 5 -7.90 -3.07 8.01
N LYS A 6 -7.78 -4.35 7.66
CA LYS A 6 -6.52 -4.95 7.23
C LYS A 6 -6.59 -5.34 5.76
N VAL A 7 -5.60 -4.92 4.99
CA VAL A 7 -5.45 -5.19 3.56
C VAL A 7 -4.06 -5.78 3.30
N GLN A 8 -4.00 -6.81 2.47
CA GLN A 8 -2.74 -7.45 2.10
C GLN A 8 -2.51 -7.37 0.59
N PHE A 9 -1.29 -7.01 0.21
CA PHE A 9 -0.80 -7.05 -1.17
C PHE A 9 0.19 -8.20 -1.31
N ASP A 10 -0.19 -9.23 -2.06
CA ASP A 10 0.66 -10.39 -2.33
C ASP A 10 1.60 -10.12 -3.52
N PHE A 11 2.89 -9.95 -3.23
CA PHE A 11 3.89 -9.68 -4.25
C PHE A 11 4.32 -10.89 -5.08
N ASN A 12 3.75 -12.08 -4.85
CA ASN A 12 3.81 -13.15 -5.86
C ASN A 12 2.87 -12.87 -7.05
N GLN A 13 1.83 -12.04 -6.86
CA GLN A 13 0.89 -11.63 -7.92
C GLN A 13 1.22 -10.25 -8.50
N ILE A 14 2.09 -9.48 -7.86
CA ILE A 14 2.47 -8.12 -8.25
C ILE A 14 3.84 -8.13 -8.92
N THR A 15 3.85 -8.12 -10.25
CA THR A 15 5.08 -8.22 -11.06
C THR A 15 5.81 -6.90 -11.24
N ASP A 16 5.10 -5.78 -11.14
CA ASP A 16 5.60 -4.42 -11.38
C ASP A 16 4.67 -3.36 -10.75
N LEU A 17 5.06 -2.08 -10.86
CA LEU A 17 4.28 -0.97 -10.31
C LEU A 17 2.89 -0.84 -10.94
N ALA A 18 2.76 -1.11 -12.24
CA ALA A 18 1.46 -1.03 -12.91
C ALA A 18 0.49 -2.10 -12.38
N ALA A 19 0.98 -3.31 -12.10
CA ALA A 19 0.22 -4.36 -11.43
C ALA A 19 -0.19 -3.94 -10.02
N PHE A 20 0.71 -3.31 -9.26
CA PHE A 20 0.41 -2.77 -7.94
C PHE A 20 -0.73 -1.73 -8.00
N TYR A 21 -0.62 -0.72 -8.86
CA TYR A 21 -1.64 0.33 -8.96
C TYR A 21 -3.01 -0.20 -9.37
N ARG A 22 -3.07 -1.18 -10.29
CA ARG A 22 -4.34 -1.83 -10.66
C ARG A 22 -4.96 -2.56 -9.48
N GLN A 23 -4.17 -3.33 -8.74
CA GLN A 23 -4.66 -4.06 -7.57
C GLN A 23 -5.10 -3.10 -6.46
N PHE A 24 -4.30 -2.06 -6.17
CA PHE A 24 -4.63 -1.04 -5.19
C PHE A 24 -5.94 -0.33 -5.52
N SER A 25 -6.09 0.13 -6.78
CA SER A 25 -7.32 0.75 -7.26
C SER A 25 -8.53 -0.19 -7.13
N HIS A 26 -8.37 -1.48 -7.42
CA HIS A 26 -9.44 -2.45 -7.26
C HIS A 26 -9.85 -2.65 -5.79
N VAL A 27 -8.87 -2.84 -4.90
CA VAL A 27 -9.09 -3.09 -3.47
C VAL A 27 -9.82 -1.93 -2.80
N PHE A 28 -9.44 -0.69 -3.11
CA PHE A 28 -10.03 0.51 -2.53
C PHE A 28 -11.16 1.11 -3.40
N ALA A 29 -11.61 0.39 -4.44
CA ALA A 29 -12.66 0.81 -5.36
C ALA A 29 -12.47 2.25 -5.92
N LEU A 30 -11.21 2.60 -6.23
CA LEU A 30 -10.86 3.93 -6.72
C LEU A 30 -11.44 4.18 -8.11
N SER A 31 -11.81 5.43 -8.37
CA SER A 31 -12.31 5.84 -9.68
C SER A 31 -11.23 5.70 -10.78
N SER A 32 -11.65 5.74 -12.04
CA SER A 32 -10.74 5.75 -13.19
C SER A 32 -9.80 6.96 -13.24
N ALA A 33 -9.97 7.95 -12.36
CA ALA A 33 -9.13 9.14 -12.27
C ALA A 33 -7.89 8.98 -11.38
N PHE A 34 -7.65 7.81 -10.77
CA PHE A 34 -6.55 7.53 -9.82
C PHE A 34 -5.12 7.85 -10.32
N GLY A 35 -4.89 8.14 -11.61
CA GLY A 35 -3.58 8.58 -12.13
C GLY A 35 -2.48 7.51 -12.19
N ALA A 36 -2.51 6.49 -11.31
CA ALA A 36 -1.62 5.32 -11.28
C ALA A 36 -0.11 5.67 -11.28
N ASN A 37 0.29 6.58 -10.38
CA ASN A 37 1.68 6.96 -10.11
C ASN A 37 1.89 7.19 -8.59
N LEU A 38 3.09 7.55 -8.16
CA LEU A 38 3.40 7.74 -6.73
C LEU A 38 2.68 8.95 -6.12
N ASP A 39 2.60 10.07 -6.83
CA ASP A 39 1.95 11.28 -6.33
C ASP A 39 0.46 11.04 -6.10
N ALA A 40 -0.21 10.40 -7.06
CA ALA A 40 -1.63 10.06 -6.92
C ALA A 40 -1.88 8.97 -5.86
N LEU A 41 -0.94 8.05 -5.66
CA LEU A 41 -1.01 7.08 -4.57
C LEU A 41 -0.89 7.78 -3.22
N TRP A 42 0.00 8.76 -3.10
CA TRP A 42 0.16 9.58 -1.89
C TRP A 42 -1.14 10.31 -1.54
N ASP A 43 -1.72 11.03 -2.50
CA ASP A 43 -2.98 11.76 -2.32
C ASP A 43 -4.08 10.83 -1.79
N VAL A 44 -4.21 9.64 -2.40
CA VAL A 44 -5.24 8.69 -2.02
C VAL A 44 -5.01 8.11 -0.63
N VAL A 45 -3.78 7.70 -0.31
CA VAL A 45 -3.46 7.08 0.98
C VAL A 45 -3.61 8.07 2.13
N THR A 46 -3.32 9.35 1.91
CA THR A 46 -3.34 10.38 2.95
C THR A 46 -4.67 11.14 3.06
N GLY A 47 -5.57 11.01 2.08
CA GLY A 47 -6.82 11.79 2.08
C GLY A 47 -8.09 11.07 1.62
N ASP A 48 -8.00 10.06 0.74
CA ASP A 48 -9.19 9.58 0.02
C ASP A 48 -9.68 8.19 0.45
N ILE A 49 -8.93 7.47 1.27
CA ILE A 49 -9.32 6.15 1.79
C ILE A 49 -9.71 6.18 3.27
N ALA A 50 -10.57 5.25 3.66
CA ALA A 50 -11.06 5.17 5.04
C ALA A 50 -9.98 4.68 6.02
N MET A 51 -9.92 5.36 7.17
CA MET A 51 -9.04 5.04 8.31
C MET A 51 -9.86 4.53 9.51
N PRO A 52 -9.24 3.80 10.47
CA PRO A 52 -7.84 3.34 10.48
C PRO A 52 -7.61 2.13 9.57
N LEU A 53 -6.39 2.02 9.03
CA LEU A 53 -6.00 1.03 8.01
C LEU A 53 -4.64 0.39 8.31
N GLU A 54 -4.55 -0.93 8.10
CA GLU A 54 -3.31 -1.71 8.09
C GLU A 54 -3.05 -2.22 6.68
N ILE A 55 -1.88 -1.92 6.13
CA ILE A 55 -1.41 -2.42 4.83
C ILE A 55 -0.20 -3.33 5.04
N ASP A 56 -0.34 -4.58 4.61
CA ASP A 56 0.76 -5.53 4.62
C ASP A 56 1.23 -5.84 3.20
N PHE A 57 2.54 -5.72 2.96
CA PHE A 57 3.18 -6.32 1.80
C PHE A 57 3.67 -7.72 2.17
N ILE A 58 3.08 -8.76 1.60
CA ILE A 58 3.43 -10.16 1.85
C ILE A 58 4.16 -10.78 0.66
N ASN A 59 4.93 -11.85 0.93
CA ASN A 59 5.84 -12.47 -0.04
C ASN A 59 6.84 -11.45 -0.63
N PHE A 60 7.26 -10.50 0.21
CA PHE A 60 8.01 -9.31 -0.15
C PHE A 60 9.49 -9.43 0.25
N ASP A 61 10.18 -10.36 -0.40
CA ASP A 61 11.60 -10.64 -0.19
C ASP A 61 12.53 -9.43 -0.46
N ALA A 62 13.81 -9.56 -0.10
CA ALA A 62 14.82 -8.52 -0.29
C ALA A 62 14.95 -8.02 -1.74
N GLY A 63 14.73 -8.89 -2.73
CA GLY A 63 14.76 -8.52 -4.15
C GLY A 63 13.61 -7.58 -4.50
N LYS A 64 12.41 -7.88 -4.01
CA LYS A 64 11.20 -7.06 -4.18
C LYS A 64 11.29 -5.76 -3.37
N LYS A 65 11.77 -5.79 -2.12
CA LYS A 65 12.04 -4.59 -1.32
C LYS A 65 12.88 -3.57 -2.08
N ARG A 66 13.95 -4.03 -2.73
CA ARG A 66 14.78 -3.17 -3.58
C ARG A 66 14.06 -2.69 -4.83
N ARG A 67 13.32 -3.57 -5.52
CA ARG A 67 12.61 -3.22 -6.77
C ARG A 67 11.47 -2.22 -6.54
N PHE A 68 10.80 -2.31 -5.40
CA PHE A 68 9.63 -1.52 -5.03
C PHE A 68 9.94 -0.53 -3.89
N ALA A 69 11.21 -0.14 -3.73
CA ALA A 69 11.66 0.73 -2.64
C ALA A 69 10.87 2.05 -2.58
N ALA A 70 10.45 2.60 -3.73
CA ALA A 70 9.64 3.81 -3.76
C ALA A 70 8.24 3.63 -3.14
N LEU A 71 7.62 2.45 -3.27
CA LEU A 71 6.35 2.17 -2.58
C LEU A 71 6.57 2.05 -1.07
N VAL A 72 7.62 1.35 -0.65
CA VAL A 72 7.98 1.21 0.76
C VAL A 72 8.15 2.59 1.40
N LEU A 73 8.97 3.45 0.80
CA LEU A 73 9.20 4.81 1.28
C LEU A 73 7.91 5.63 1.33
N LEU A 74 7.03 5.49 0.34
CA LEU A 74 5.74 6.19 0.32
C LEU A 74 4.86 5.78 1.50
N PHE A 75 4.70 4.47 1.75
CA PHE A 75 3.85 3.99 2.83
C PHE A 75 4.46 4.24 4.22
N GLU A 76 5.78 4.17 4.37
CA GLU A 76 6.47 4.58 5.61
C GLU A 76 6.28 6.08 5.89
N ALA A 77 6.38 6.93 4.86
CA ALA A 77 6.13 8.36 5.00
C ALA A 77 4.66 8.66 5.33
N ALA A 78 3.72 7.95 4.71
CA ALA A 78 2.30 8.11 4.99
C ALA A 78 1.92 7.62 6.40
N GLU A 79 2.54 6.53 6.87
CA GLU A 79 2.36 6.05 8.25
C GLU A 79 2.81 7.10 9.27
N ALA A 80 3.93 7.78 9.00
CA ALA A 80 4.41 8.89 9.83
C ALA A 80 3.47 10.11 9.79
N GLU A 81 2.98 10.50 8.60
CA GLU A 81 2.07 11.63 8.42
C GLU A 81 0.71 11.41 9.12
N LEU A 82 0.20 10.18 9.11
CA LEU A 82 -1.13 9.82 9.61
C LEU A 82 -1.14 9.43 11.10
N GLU A 83 -0.02 9.63 11.81
CA GLU A 83 0.10 9.50 13.27
C GLU A 83 -0.52 8.23 13.88
N GLY A 84 -0.39 7.10 13.18
CA GLY A 84 -0.88 5.78 13.63
C GLY A 84 -2.29 5.39 13.19
N GLU A 85 -2.97 6.22 12.40
CA GLU A 85 -4.20 5.81 11.69
C GLU A 85 -3.91 4.83 10.55
N LEU A 86 -2.75 4.97 9.90
CA LEU A 86 -2.20 3.98 8.98
C LEU A 86 -1.14 3.15 9.72
N ARG A 87 -1.11 1.85 9.44
CA ARG A 87 0.03 0.97 9.76
C ARG A 87 0.55 0.28 8.52
N PHE A 88 1.86 0.26 8.34
CA PHE A 88 2.50 -0.38 7.19
C PHE A 88 3.50 -1.45 7.65
N ASN A 89 3.36 -2.66 7.11
CA ASN A 89 4.25 -3.77 7.41
C ASN A 89 4.75 -4.47 6.14
N THR A 90 5.95 -5.06 6.24
CA THR A 90 6.48 -5.94 5.19
C THR A 90 6.85 -7.31 5.75
N TYR A 91 6.50 -8.36 5.01
CA TYR A 91 6.78 -9.73 5.39
C TYR A 91 7.39 -10.49 4.21
N ASP A 92 8.53 -11.14 4.45
CA ASP A 92 9.21 -11.97 3.44
C ASP A 92 8.38 -13.19 3.03
N LYS A 93 7.46 -13.66 3.89
CA LYS A 93 6.48 -14.72 3.64
C LYS A 93 5.11 -14.28 4.14
N ALA A 94 4.04 -14.75 3.52
CA ALA A 94 2.70 -14.62 4.10
C ALA A 94 2.67 -15.22 5.53
N ALA A 95 2.04 -14.50 6.47
CA ALA A 95 1.84 -14.95 7.84
C ALA A 95 0.80 -16.08 7.91
#